data_AF-A0A958KA81-F1
#
_entry.id   AF-A0A958KA81-F1
#
_cell.length_a   1.000
_cell.length_b   1.000
_cell.length_c   1.000
_cell.angle_alpha   90.00
_cell.angle_beta   90.00
_cell.angle_gamma   90.00
#
_symmetry.space_group_name_H-M   'P 1'
#
loop_
_entity.id
_entity.type
_entity.pdbx_description
1 polymer ?
#
loop_
_entity_poly.entity_id
_entity_poly.type
_entity_poly.pdbx_seq_one_letter_code
_entity_poly.pdbx_strand_id
1 'polypeptide(L)'
;MNRRFFPIRKNYSKGNRNRERKGKGLILIQIDGLSFEHYKQASDHNKLPFLTKLSQKFGYEVVPMYSGLPSTTPAVQAELFYGIKGAVPAFSFVDSNTNRLGKMYDPEFASLIQKRLEQNSDNLLNDGGAYSNIYSGGAKHSQFCPGSFNWNQSVPNLGWLRSLLLCLKYPLNLCRIVSLLLIESVLSISDVIRGILERKDFAKELKFIPSRVMICILLRELTTYFAIRDINRQLPIIHLNYLGYDEQAHRRGPSSRFAYWSLKGIDKSISKLWRVTQKTTSRDYSIWIYSDHGQEEVDSYFSIHGRSVEEAITEVLGEEIIVDP
;
A
#
# COMPACT_ATOMS: atom_id res chain seq x y z
N MET A 1 -25.39 -25.34 25.30
CA MET A 1 -25.30 -26.19 24.10
C MET A 1 -23.97 -25.86 23.40
N ASN A 2 -22.93 -26.63 23.72
CA ASN A 2 -21.55 -26.45 23.27
C ASN A 2 -21.39 -26.94 21.83
N ARG A 3 -20.85 -26.13 20.92
CA ARG A 3 -20.12 -26.62 19.73
C ARG A 3 -18.92 -25.72 19.43
N ARG A 4 -17.77 -26.15 19.98
CA ARG A 4 -16.43 -25.74 19.55
C ARG A 4 -16.20 -26.24 18.12
N PHE A 5 -15.95 -25.36 17.17
CA PHE A 5 -15.44 -25.75 15.85
C PHE A 5 -13.91 -25.78 15.89
N PHE A 6 -13.36 -26.99 15.84
CA PHE A 6 -11.96 -27.24 15.54
C PHE A 6 -11.74 -27.15 14.02
N PRO A 7 -10.79 -26.36 13.51
CA PRO A 7 -10.36 -26.53 12.13
C PRO A 7 -9.48 -27.78 12.03
N ILE A 8 -10.00 -28.81 11.37
CA ILE A 8 -9.27 -30.06 11.06
C ILE A 8 -8.15 -29.72 10.06
N ARG A 9 -6.91 -29.69 10.55
CA ARG A 9 -5.68 -29.55 9.74
C ARG A 9 -5.36 -30.92 9.14
N LYS A 10 -5.33 -31.03 7.81
CA LYS A 10 -4.96 -32.27 7.09
C LYS A 10 -3.49 -32.61 7.40
N ASN A 11 -3.26 -33.68 8.14
CA ASN A 11 -1.92 -34.22 8.42
C ASN A 11 -1.28 -34.74 7.13
N TYR A 12 -0.33 -33.99 6.57
CA TYR A 12 0.72 -34.59 5.73
C TYR A 12 1.87 -35.01 6.65
N SER A 13 1.86 -36.28 7.04
CA SER A 13 3.00 -36.96 7.64
C SER A 13 4.01 -37.32 6.55
N LYS A 14 5.21 -36.72 6.61
CA LYS A 14 6.52 -37.41 6.59
C LYS A 14 7.65 -36.39 6.38
N GLY A 15 8.52 -36.29 7.37
CA GLY A 15 9.75 -35.50 7.31
C GLY A 15 10.22 -35.08 8.70
N ASN A 16 10.91 -35.98 9.38
CA ASN A 16 11.53 -35.78 10.69
C ASN A 16 12.40 -34.51 10.72
N ARG A 17 11.94 -33.42 11.35
CA ARG A 17 12.75 -32.23 11.70
C ARG A 17 12.21 -31.60 12.97
N ASN A 18 12.71 -32.06 14.12
CA ASN A 18 12.67 -31.33 15.39
C ASN A 18 13.45 -30.01 15.25
N ARG A 19 12.84 -29.00 14.64
CA ARG A 19 13.18 -27.59 14.90
C ARG A 19 12.06 -27.06 15.78
N GLU A 20 12.37 -26.66 17.01
CA GLU A 20 11.43 -25.94 17.86
C GLU A 20 10.82 -24.79 17.06
N ARG A 21 9.49 -24.83 16.91
CA ARG A 21 8.78 -23.75 16.22
C ARG A 21 8.88 -22.50 17.10
N LYS A 22 9.38 -21.39 16.58
CA LYS A 22 9.50 -20.09 17.28
C LYS A 22 8.14 -19.44 17.65
N GLY A 23 7.05 -20.21 17.63
CA GLY A 23 5.68 -19.74 17.90
C GLY A 23 4.88 -19.40 16.64
N LYS A 24 3.81 -18.62 16.84
CA LYS A 24 2.93 -18.10 15.77
C LYS A 24 3.51 -16.83 15.17
N GLY A 25 3.29 -16.59 13.88
CA GLY A 25 3.62 -15.33 13.22
C GLY A 25 2.40 -14.72 12.55
N LEU A 26 2.46 -13.42 12.27
CA LEU A 26 1.41 -12.70 11.56
C LEU A 26 1.99 -11.92 10.38
N ILE A 27 1.34 -12.02 9.22
CA ILE A 27 1.63 -11.19 8.05
C ILE A 27 0.37 -10.39 7.74
N LEU A 28 0.47 -9.08 7.85
CA LEU A 28 -0.57 -8.12 7.50
C LEU A 28 -0.25 -7.58 6.11
N ILE A 29 -1.20 -7.77 5.19
CA ILE A 29 -1.10 -7.32 3.80
C ILE A 29 -2.19 -6.31 3.54
N GLN A 30 -1.79 -5.05 3.41
CA GLN A 30 -2.67 -3.96 2.99
C GLN A 30 -2.65 -3.84 1.45
N ILE A 31 -3.82 -3.86 0.83
CA ILE A 31 -4.03 -3.42 -0.55
C ILE A 31 -4.61 -2.01 -0.44
N ASP A 32 -3.81 -1.00 -0.76
CA ASP A 32 -4.19 0.39 -0.59
C ASP A 32 -5.41 0.75 -1.48
N GLY A 33 -6.41 1.41 -0.90
CA GLY A 33 -7.58 1.96 -1.61
C GLY A 33 -8.59 0.96 -2.20
N LEU A 34 -8.49 -0.34 -1.93
CA LEU A 34 -9.38 -1.36 -2.51
C LEU A 34 -10.69 -1.50 -1.73
N SER A 35 -11.76 -0.87 -2.24
CA SER A 35 -13.11 -1.02 -1.68
C SER A 35 -13.63 -2.46 -1.80
N PHE A 36 -14.54 -2.83 -0.89
CA PHE A 36 -15.18 -4.15 -0.90
C PHE A 36 -15.95 -4.42 -2.20
N GLU A 37 -16.63 -3.39 -2.74
CA GLU A 37 -17.36 -3.51 -4.00
C GLU A 37 -16.42 -3.67 -5.20
N HIS A 38 -15.31 -2.93 -5.24
CA HIS A 38 -14.32 -3.12 -6.30
C HIS A 38 -13.55 -4.44 -6.17
N TYR A 39 -13.37 -4.97 -4.95
CA TYR A 39 -12.86 -6.33 -4.76
C TYR A 39 -13.78 -7.37 -5.39
N LYS A 40 -15.11 -7.27 -5.17
CA LYS A 40 -16.09 -8.18 -5.77
C LYS A 40 -16.05 -8.09 -7.29
N GLN A 41 -16.17 -6.88 -7.84
CA GLN A 41 -16.12 -6.65 -9.29
C GLN A 41 -14.82 -7.18 -9.93
N ALA A 42 -13.67 -6.93 -9.29
CA ALA A 42 -12.39 -7.44 -9.76
C ALA A 42 -12.31 -8.97 -9.69
N SER A 43 -12.93 -9.60 -8.68
CA SER A 43 -12.99 -11.06 -8.53
C SER A 43 -13.89 -11.67 -9.61
N ASP A 44 -15.08 -11.11 -9.84
CA ASP A 44 -16.03 -11.54 -10.88
C ASP A 44 -15.41 -11.45 -12.29
N HIS A 45 -14.61 -10.41 -12.54
CA HIS A 45 -13.85 -10.24 -13.78
C HIS A 45 -12.52 -11.01 -13.83
N ASN A 46 -12.28 -11.96 -12.92
CA ASN A 46 -11.08 -12.79 -12.85
C ASN A 46 -9.76 -12.00 -12.79
N LYS A 47 -9.77 -10.82 -12.16
CA LYS A 47 -8.57 -9.98 -11.96
C LYS A 47 -7.78 -10.34 -10.70
N LEU A 48 -8.43 -11.02 -9.74
CA LEU A 48 -7.85 -11.48 -8.48
C LEU A 48 -7.90 -13.02 -8.33
N PRO A 49 -7.31 -13.79 -9.26
CA PRO A 49 -7.48 -15.24 -9.29
C PRO A 49 -6.88 -15.95 -8.06
N PHE A 50 -5.81 -15.42 -7.46
CA PHE A 50 -5.24 -16.04 -6.26
C PHE A 50 -6.07 -15.74 -5.02
N LEU A 51 -6.51 -14.50 -4.80
CA LEU A 51 -7.40 -14.18 -3.68
C LEU A 51 -8.72 -14.97 -3.76
N THR A 52 -9.30 -15.10 -4.95
CA THR A 52 -10.49 -15.94 -5.16
C THR A 52 -10.22 -17.41 -4.83
N LYS A 53 -9.01 -17.91 -5.12
CA LYS A 53 -8.60 -19.26 -4.74
C LYS A 53 -8.42 -19.43 -3.22
N LEU A 54 -8.01 -18.39 -2.50
CA LEU A 54 -7.89 -18.41 -1.04
C LEU A 54 -9.24 -18.70 -0.38
N SER A 55 -10.30 -18.01 -0.81
CA SER A 55 -11.64 -18.25 -0.27
C SER A 55 -12.18 -19.62 -0.66
N GLN A 56 -12.07 -19.99 -1.93
CA GLN A 56 -12.64 -21.24 -2.45
C GLN A 56 -11.95 -22.52 -1.93
N LYS A 57 -10.64 -22.49 -1.71
CA LYS A 57 -9.85 -23.72 -1.44
C LYS A 57 -9.15 -23.74 -0.09
N PHE A 58 -8.94 -22.58 0.52
CA PHE A 58 -8.11 -22.46 1.71
C PHE A 58 -8.86 -21.89 2.92
N GLY A 59 -10.19 -21.72 2.82
CA GLY A 59 -11.05 -21.35 3.94
C GLY A 59 -10.90 -19.89 4.38
N TYR A 60 -10.43 -19.01 3.50
CA TYR A 60 -10.41 -17.58 3.78
C TYR A 60 -11.82 -17.00 3.63
N GLU A 61 -12.23 -16.16 4.56
CA GLU A 61 -13.47 -15.40 4.47
C GLU A 61 -13.18 -13.97 4.03
N VAL A 62 -14.03 -13.45 3.14
CA VAL A 62 -13.99 -12.06 2.73
C VAL A 62 -15.12 -11.36 3.44
N VAL A 63 -14.77 -10.39 4.29
CA VAL A 63 -15.72 -9.62 5.07
C VAL A 63 -15.57 -8.13 4.78
N PRO A 64 -16.67 -7.36 4.71
CA PRO A 64 -16.58 -5.92 4.64
C PRO A 64 -15.96 -5.36 5.92
N MET A 65 -15.10 -4.36 5.79
CA MET A 65 -14.43 -3.70 6.90
C MET A 65 -14.73 -2.21 6.87
N TYR A 66 -15.13 -1.66 8.02
CA TYR A 66 -15.24 -0.21 8.18
C TYR A 66 -13.86 0.38 8.46
N SER A 67 -13.41 1.30 7.61
CA SER A 67 -12.10 1.95 7.71
C SER A 67 -11.97 2.97 8.84
N GLY A 68 -13.09 3.44 9.39
CA GLY A 68 -13.09 4.62 10.25
C GLY A 68 -13.07 5.94 9.46
N LEU A 69 -13.10 7.04 10.22
CA LEU A 69 -13.01 8.41 9.72
C LEU A 69 -11.84 9.13 10.42
N PRO A 70 -10.96 9.83 9.67
CA PRO A 70 -10.95 9.93 8.21
C PRO A 70 -10.47 8.62 7.55
N SER A 71 -11.07 8.24 6.43
CA SER A 71 -10.72 7.05 5.66
C SER A 71 -9.45 7.29 4.82
N THR A 72 -8.33 7.55 5.48
CA THR A 72 -7.03 7.84 4.86
C THR A 72 -5.96 6.92 5.41
N THR A 73 -5.01 6.51 4.57
CA THR A 73 -3.88 5.64 4.95
C THR A 73 -3.19 6.03 6.26
N PRO A 74 -2.79 7.30 6.50
CA PRO A 74 -2.13 7.64 7.75
C PRO A 74 -3.04 7.49 8.97
N ALA A 75 -4.32 7.86 8.89
CA ALA A 75 -5.22 7.69 10.04
C ALA A 75 -5.45 6.20 10.38
N VAL A 76 -5.71 5.38 9.36
CA VAL A 76 -5.94 3.95 9.53
C VAL A 76 -4.69 3.22 10.02
N GLN A 77 -3.52 3.54 9.47
CA GLN A 77 -2.27 2.95 9.92
C GLN A 77 -1.89 3.41 11.33
N ALA A 78 -2.22 4.65 11.71
CA ALA A 78 -1.99 5.10 13.08
C ALA A 78 -2.86 4.34 14.08
N GLU A 79 -4.14 4.14 13.78
CA GLU A 79 -5.04 3.34 14.61
C GLU A 79 -4.59 1.88 14.67
N LEU A 80 -4.19 1.28 13.54
CA LEU A 80 -3.73 -0.10 13.51
C LEU A 80 -2.41 -0.32 14.25
N PHE A 81 -1.40 0.53 14.01
CA PHE A 81 -0.05 0.31 14.54
C PHE A 81 0.15 0.82 15.96
N TYR A 82 -0.59 1.86 16.34
CA TYR A 82 -0.39 2.55 17.62
C TYR A 82 -1.65 2.55 18.50
N GLY A 83 -2.79 2.06 18.01
CA GLY A 83 -4.04 2.03 18.78
C GLY A 83 -4.67 3.40 19.00
N ILE A 84 -4.21 4.44 18.30
CA ILE A 84 -4.66 5.82 18.47
C ILE A 84 -5.66 6.17 17.37
N LYS A 85 -6.94 6.22 17.74
CA LYS A 85 -8.03 6.58 16.83
C LYS A 85 -7.95 8.05 16.44
N GLY A 86 -8.19 8.36 15.16
CA GLY A 86 -8.21 9.76 14.69
C GLY A 86 -6.89 10.51 14.92
N ALA A 87 -5.77 9.79 14.93
CA ALA A 87 -4.44 10.35 15.19
C ALA A 87 -4.08 11.55 14.29
N VAL A 88 -4.58 11.54 13.06
CA VAL A 88 -4.48 12.65 12.12
C VAL A 88 -5.84 12.92 11.47
N PRO A 89 -6.18 14.18 11.17
CA PRO A 89 -7.49 14.55 10.63
C PRO A 89 -7.60 14.34 9.11
N ALA A 90 -6.47 14.25 8.40
CA ALA A 90 -6.43 14.08 6.94
C ALA A 90 -5.03 13.63 6.49
N PHE A 91 -4.88 13.38 5.19
CA PHE A 91 -3.57 13.12 4.57
C PHE A 91 -2.67 14.37 4.53
N SER A 92 -3.28 15.56 4.42
CA SER A 92 -2.61 16.86 4.52
C SER A 92 -3.36 17.74 5.50
N PHE A 93 -2.66 18.32 6.45
CA PHE A 93 -3.27 19.13 7.51
C PHE A 93 -2.26 20.10 8.11
N VAL A 94 -2.77 21.16 8.75
CA VAL A 94 -1.95 22.08 9.55
C VAL A 94 -1.75 21.46 10.93
N ASP A 95 -0.50 21.26 11.32
CA ASP A 95 -0.17 20.76 12.66
C ASP A 95 -0.27 21.90 13.68
N SER A 96 -1.17 21.80 14.66
CA SER A 96 -1.42 22.83 15.68
C SER A 96 -0.18 23.18 16.52
N ASN A 97 0.77 22.24 16.64
CA ASN A 97 1.98 22.46 17.42
C ASN A 97 3.05 23.25 16.66
N THR A 98 3.04 23.20 15.32
CA THR A 98 4.04 23.86 14.47
C THR A 98 3.47 24.96 13.59
N ASN A 99 2.13 25.06 13.49
CA ASN A 99 1.40 25.92 12.55
C ASN A 99 1.87 25.79 11.10
N ARG A 100 2.32 24.59 10.70
CA ARG A 100 2.77 24.29 9.34
C ARG A 100 1.83 23.31 8.68
N LEU A 101 1.51 23.59 7.41
CA LEU A 101 0.85 22.63 6.53
C LEU A 101 1.83 21.51 6.20
N GLY A 102 1.47 20.27 6.56
CA GLY A 102 2.23 19.09 6.23
C GLY A 102 1.45 18.11 5.37
N LYS A 103 2.18 17.18 4.76
CA LYS A 103 1.63 16.05 3.99
C LYS A 103 2.26 14.76 4.49
N MET A 104 1.47 13.70 4.60
CA MET A 104 1.96 12.44 5.17
C MET A 104 2.93 11.65 4.28
N TYR A 105 3.14 12.08 3.02
CA TYR A 105 4.23 11.56 2.20
C TYR A 105 5.58 12.24 2.48
N ASP A 106 5.58 13.43 3.12
CA ASP A 106 6.80 14.14 3.45
C ASP A 106 7.50 13.43 4.63
N PRO A 107 8.73 12.94 4.46
CA PRO A 107 9.44 12.24 5.52
C PRO A 107 9.66 13.06 6.79
N GLU A 108 9.91 14.36 6.69
CA GLU A 108 10.12 15.21 7.88
C GLU A 108 8.83 15.30 8.70
N PHE A 109 7.73 15.65 8.04
CA PHE A 109 6.42 15.76 8.68
C PHE A 109 5.93 14.41 9.22
N ALA A 110 6.00 13.35 8.41
CA ALA A 110 5.57 12.01 8.83
C ALA A 110 6.39 11.50 10.02
N SER A 111 7.70 11.80 10.09
CA SER A 111 8.55 11.37 11.20
C SER A 111 8.22 12.10 12.51
N LEU A 112 7.89 13.39 12.41
CA LEU A 112 7.43 14.18 13.55
C LEU A 112 6.12 13.63 14.12
N ILE A 113 5.16 13.27 13.26
CA ILE A 113 3.92 12.61 13.69
C ILE A 113 4.22 11.21 14.28
N GLN A 114 5.06 10.41 13.62
CA GLN A 114 5.40 9.07 14.11
C GLN A 114 5.97 9.09 15.53
N LYS A 115 6.91 9.99 15.82
CA LYS A 115 7.51 10.13 17.15
C LYS A 115 6.48 10.42 18.23
N ARG A 116 5.45 11.21 17.93
CA ARG A 116 4.35 11.50 18.87
C ARG A 116 3.47 10.26 19.12
N LEU A 117 3.26 9.44 18.10
CA LEU A 117 2.48 8.20 18.23
C LEU A 117 3.23 7.13 19.03
N GLU A 118 4.54 7.00 18.81
CA GLU A 118 5.40 6.04 19.53
C GLU A 118 5.55 6.38 21.02
N GLN A 119 5.39 7.64 21.42
CA GLN A 119 5.43 8.05 22.83
C GLN A 119 4.22 7.56 23.64
N ASN A 120 3.09 7.26 22.97
CA ASN A 120 1.81 7.00 23.62
C ASN A 120 1.27 5.58 23.30
N SER A 121 2.11 4.67 22.80
CA SER A 121 1.65 3.34 22.40
C SER A 121 2.73 2.25 22.46
N ASP A 122 2.27 1.01 22.55
CA ASP A 122 3.13 -0.18 22.65
C ASP A 122 3.62 -0.71 21.28
N ASN A 123 3.41 0.04 20.19
CA ASN A 123 3.87 -0.23 18.82
C ASN A 123 3.63 -1.69 18.33
N LEU A 124 2.60 -1.90 17.51
CA LEU A 124 2.20 -3.24 17.04
C LEU A 124 3.33 -4.02 16.34
N LEU A 125 4.23 -3.34 15.61
CA LEU A 125 5.25 -3.98 14.78
C LEU A 125 6.60 -4.10 15.49
N ASN A 126 6.66 -3.94 16.82
CA ASN A 126 7.87 -4.18 17.62
C ASN A 126 8.50 -5.55 17.28
N ASP A 127 9.82 -5.56 17.08
CA ASP A 127 10.63 -6.70 16.59
C ASP A 127 10.21 -7.29 15.22
N GLY A 128 9.30 -6.62 14.53
CA GLY A 128 8.76 -6.99 13.24
C GLY A 128 9.37 -6.23 12.06
N GLY A 129 8.68 -6.36 10.92
CA GLY A 129 9.02 -5.69 9.67
C GLY A 129 7.88 -4.78 9.18
N ALA A 130 8.21 -3.62 8.62
CA ALA A 130 7.26 -2.67 8.05
C ALA A 130 7.72 -2.20 6.66
N TYR A 131 6.86 -2.37 5.65
CA TYR A 131 7.23 -2.14 4.25
C TYR A 131 6.19 -1.31 3.51
N SER A 132 6.64 -0.19 2.93
CA SER A 132 5.82 0.71 2.09
C SER A 132 4.64 1.36 2.83
N ASN A 133 4.74 1.50 4.15
CA ASN A 133 3.75 2.17 4.99
C ASN A 133 4.01 3.67 5.09
N ILE A 134 3.12 4.43 5.72
CA ILE A 134 3.43 5.78 6.20
C ILE A 134 4.37 5.70 7.41
N TYR A 135 3.99 4.87 8.39
CA TYR A 135 4.72 4.69 9.64
C TYR A 135 5.42 3.33 9.74
N SER A 136 6.50 3.24 10.50
CA SER A 136 7.15 1.94 10.78
C SER A 136 6.41 1.09 11.81
N GLY A 137 5.49 1.65 12.60
CA GLY A 137 4.80 0.92 13.68
C GLY A 137 5.73 0.36 14.74
N GLY A 138 6.90 0.99 14.96
CA GLY A 138 7.97 0.49 15.85
C GLY A 138 8.81 -0.65 15.29
N ALA A 139 8.66 -1.00 14.01
CA ALA A 139 9.41 -2.09 13.39
C ALA A 139 10.92 -1.88 13.43
N LYS A 140 11.65 -2.92 13.86
CA LYS A 140 13.13 -2.96 13.82
C LYS A 140 13.66 -2.97 12.38
N HIS A 141 12.87 -3.51 11.45
CA HIS A 141 13.18 -3.52 10.03
C HIS A 141 12.11 -2.76 9.25
N SER A 142 12.33 -1.48 8.98
CA SER A 142 11.47 -0.69 8.10
C SER A 142 12.17 -0.31 6.80
N GLN A 143 11.43 -0.32 5.69
CA GLN A 143 11.87 0.24 4.41
C GLN A 143 10.71 0.95 3.72
N PHE A 144 11.01 2.03 3.00
CA PHE A 144 10.04 2.83 2.25
C PHE A 144 8.89 3.38 3.12
N CYS A 145 9.21 3.72 4.38
CA CYS A 145 8.26 4.36 5.30
C CYS A 145 8.71 5.81 5.55
N PRO A 146 7.96 6.83 5.09
CA PRO A 146 8.30 8.24 5.32
C PRO A 146 8.54 8.55 6.81
N GLY A 147 7.72 8.01 7.72
CA GLY A 147 7.80 8.27 9.16
C GLY A 147 9.08 7.75 9.84
N SER A 148 9.72 6.74 9.27
CA SER A 148 10.99 6.18 9.78
C SER A 148 12.21 6.61 8.97
N PHE A 149 12.10 7.65 8.15
CA PHE A 149 13.21 8.13 7.34
C PHE A 149 14.24 8.86 8.21
N ASN A 150 15.35 8.19 8.51
CA ASN A 150 16.44 8.78 9.30
C ASN A 150 17.32 9.69 8.41
N TRP A 151 17.08 11.00 8.48
CA TRP A 151 17.90 12.03 7.84
C TRP A 151 19.39 11.95 8.24
N ASN A 152 19.70 11.50 9.46
CA ASN A 152 21.07 11.45 10.00
C ASN A 152 21.91 10.21 9.60
N GLN A 153 21.37 9.24 8.86
CA GLN A 153 22.10 7.99 8.53
C GLN A 153 22.23 7.66 7.03
N SER A 154 21.88 8.54 6.09
CA SER A 154 22.29 8.34 4.70
C SER A 154 22.28 9.62 3.88
N VAL A 155 23.45 9.90 3.31
CA VAL A 155 23.75 10.80 2.19
C VAL A 155 22.54 11.02 1.26
N PRO A 156 22.07 12.27 1.09
CA PRO A 156 21.05 12.59 0.10
C PRO A 156 21.69 12.46 -1.29
N ASN A 157 21.45 11.35 -1.99
CA ASN A 157 21.44 11.20 -3.48
C ASN A 157 21.63 9.78 -4.04
N LEU A 158 21.77 8.71 -3.24
CA LEU A 158 21.98 7.35 -3.77
C LEU A 158 20.80 6.38 -3.61
N GLY A 159 19.61 6.81 -3.16
CA GLY A 159 18.46 5.91 -2.97
C GLY A 159 17.98 5.24 -4.26
N TRP A 160 17.90 6.00 -5.34
CA TRP A 160 17.55 5.48 -6.67
C TRP A 160 18.69 4.64 -7.26
N LEU A 161 19.96 5.03 -7.06
CA LEU A 161 21.13 4.24 -7.50
C LEU A 161 21.22 2.91 -6.77
N ARG A 162 20.98 2.86 -5.45
CA ARG A 162 20.91 1.60 -4.69
C ARG A 162 19.74 0.73 -5.14
N SER A 163 18.59 1.34 -5.46
CA SER A 163 17.43 0.63 -6.02
C SER A 163 17.71 0.11 -7.43
N LEU A 164 18.41 0.88 -8.27
CA LEU A 164 18.89 0.52 -9.60
C LEU A 164 19.95 -0.59 -9.52
N LEU A 165 20.89 -0.51 -8.58
CA LEU A 165 21.92 -1.52 -8.30
C LEU A 165 21.31 -2.82 -7.75
N LEU A 166 20.24 -2.74 -6.95
CA LEU A 166 19.45 -3.90 -6.55
C LEU A 166 18.75 -4.52 -7.76
N CYS A 167 18.25 -3.72 -8.71
CA CYS A 167 17.70 -4.25 -9.96
C CYS A 167 18.79 -4.93 -10.80
N LEU A 168 19.98 -4.34 -10.90
CA LEU A 168 21.15 -4.93 -11.58
C LEU A 168 21.62 -6.26 -10.96
N LYS A 169 21.42 -6.44 -9.65
CA LYS A 169 21.73 -7.69 -8.93
C LYS A 169 20.78 -8.86 -9.27
N TYR A 170 19.61 -8.57 -9.85
CA TYR A 170 18.59 -9.58 -10.19
C TYR A 170 18.15 -9.43 -11.65
N PRO A 171 18.93 -9.93 -12.62
CA PRO A 171 18.74 -9.65 -14.05
C PRO A 171 17.36 -10.07 -14.58
N LEU A 172 16.76 -11.13 -14.03
CA LEU A 172 15.39 -11.54 -14.41
C LEU A 172 14.32 -10.56 -13.92
N ASN A 173 14.51 -9.96 -12.73
CA ASN A 173 13.62 -8.91 -12.24
C ASN A 173 13.84 -7.62 -13.03
N LEU A 174 15.08 -7.30 -13.39
CA LEU A 174 15.40 -6.17 -14.26
C LEU A 174 14.75 -6.34 -15.64
N CYS A 175 14.93 -7.49 -16.32
CA CYS A 175 14.28 -7.76 -17.60
C CYS A 175 12.75 -7.68 -17.51
N ARG A 176 12.17 -8.20 -16.42
CA ARG A 176 10.74 -8.10 -16.16
C ARG A 176 10.31 -6.64 -15.97
N ILE A 177 11.04 -5.85 -15.20
CA ILE A 177 10.78 -4.42 -14.98
C ILE A 177 10.90 -3.64 -16.31
N VAL A 178 11.96 -3.88 -17.09
CA VAL A 178 12.17 -3.26 -18.41
C VAL A 178 11.06 -3.65 -19.40
N SER A 179 10.62 -4.92 -19.40
CA SER A 179 9.51 -5.35 -20.25
C SER A 179 8.20 -4.68 -19.85
N LEU A 180 7.95 -4.55 -18.55
CA LEU A 180 6.77 -3.84 -18.05
C LEU A 180 6.82 -2.34 -18.39
N LEU A 181 8.00 -1.73 -18.32
CA LEU A 181 8.26 -0.35 -18.75
C LEU A 181 7.92 -0.14 -20.23
N LEU A 182 8.40 -1.03 -21.10
CA LEU A 182 8.12 -0.95 -22.53
C LEU A 182 6.62 -1.09 -22.81
N ILE A 183 5.95 -2.05 -22.19
CA ILE A 183 4.49 -2.22 -22.32
C ILE A 183 3.75 -0.97 -21.87
N GLU A 184 4.12 -0.40 -20.72
CA GLU A 184 3.46 0.78 -20.18
C GLU A 184 3.68 2.01 -21.05
N SER A 185 4.89 2.16 -21.60
CA SER A 185 5.21 3.27 -22.51
C SER A 185 4.36 3.19 -23.78
N VAL A 186 4.20 1.99 -24.34
CA VAL A 186 3.34 1.74 -25.52
C VAL A 186 1.87 2.00 -25.20
N LEU A 187 1.37 1.51 -24.06
CA LEU A 187 -0.03 1.74 -23.66
C LEU A 187 -0.31 3.23 -23.38
N SER A 188 0.62 3.93 -22.72
CA SER A 188 0.49 5.36 -22.45
C SER A 188 0.45 6.18 -23.74
N ILE A 189 1.28 5.82 -24.74
CA ILE A 189 1.23 6.43 -26.07
C ILE A 189 -0.11 6.15 -26.75
N SER A 190 -0.62 4.92 -26.65
CA SER A 190 -1.92 4.56 -27.21
C SER A 190 -3.07 5.35 -26.57
N ASP A 191 -3.04 5.54 -25.26
CA ASP A 191 -4.06 6.31 -24.53
C ASP A 191 -3.99 7.80 -24.88
N VAL A 192 -2.80 8.34 -25.16
CA VAL A 192 -2.63 9.72 -25.63
C VAL A 192 -3.18 9.92 -27.02
N ILE A 193 -2.89 9.00 -27.94
CA ILE A 193 -3.44 9.04 -29.29
C ILE A 193 -4.97 9.00 -29.22
N ARG A 194 -5.52 8.14 -28.35
CA ARG A 194 -6.97 8.07 -28.10
C ARG A 194 -7.53 9.34 -27.45
N GLY A 195 -6.83 9.92 -26.48
CA GLY A 195 -7.23 11.14 -25.77
C GLY A 195 -7.17 12.39 -26.64
N ILE A 196 -6.21 12.47 -27.57
CA ILE A 196 -6.13 13.51 -28.61
C ILE A 196 -7.32 13.40 -29.57
N LEU A 197 -7.70 12.16 -29.96
CA LEU A 197 -8.89 11.91 -30.77
C LEU A 197 -10.19 12.26 -30.02
N GLU A 198 -10.21 12.14 -28.69
CA GLU A 198 -11.37 12.43 -27.83
C GLU A 198 -11.39 13.86 -27.25
N ARG A 199 -10.48 14.76 -27.67
CA ARG A 199 -10.37 16.16 -27.19
C ARG A 199 -10.34 16.34 -25.67
N LYS A 200 -9.66 15.45 -24.95
CA LYS A 200 -9.39 15.62 -23.51
C LYS A 200 -7.97 16.18 -23.31
N ASP A 201 -7.84 17.24 -22.52
CA ASP A 201 -6.55 17.93 -22.24
C ASP A 201 -5.60 17.07 -21.37
N PHE A 202 -5.01 16.04 -21.96
CA PHE A 202 -4.11 15.08 -21.29
C PHE A 202 -2.61 15.46 -21.33
N ALA A 203 -2.25 16.61 -21.90
CA ALA A 203 -0.85 16.93 -22.25
C ALA A 203 0.08 17.15 -21.05
N LYS A 204 -0.44 17.61 -19.89
CA LYS A 204 0.37 17.85 -18.68
C LYS A 204 0.52 16.60 -17.79
N GLU A 205 -0.39 15.64 -17.88
CA GLU A 205 -0.34 14.39 -17.11
C GLU A 205 0.69 13.39 -17.64
N LEU A 206 1.01 13.45 -18.94
CA LEU A 206 1.79 12.41 -19.61
C LEU A 206 3.27 12.31 -19.20
N LYS A 207 3.90 13.44 -18.83
CA LYS A 207 5.33 13.45 -18.45
C LYS A 207 5.62 12.83 -17.08
N PHE A 208 4.61 12.69 -16.21
CA PHE A 208 4.75 12.17 -14.84
C PHE A 208 4.08 10.81 -14.61
N ILE A 209 3.39 10.27 -15.62
CA ILE A 209 2.71 8.97 -15.55
C ILE A 209 3.71 7.79 -15.54
N PRO A 210 4.63 7.65 -16.51
CA PRO A 210 5.47 6.44 -16.61
C PRO A 210 6.39 6.24 -15.42
N SER A 211 6.92 7.35 -14.86
CA SER A 211 7.84 7.29 -13.73
C SER A 211 7.15 6.77 -12.47
N ARG A 212 5.89 7.14 -12.21
CA ARG A 212 5.21 6.77 -10.96
C ARG A 212 4.64 5.35 -11.00
N VAL A 213 4.09 4.90 -12.12
CA VAL A 213 3.66 3.50 -12.26
C VAL A 213 4.87 2.57 -12.16
N MET A 214 6.01 2.94 -12.77
CA MET A 214 7.28 2.24 -12.62
C MET A 214 7.70 2.16 -11.15
N ILE A 215 7.65 3.27 -10.41
CA ILE A 215 7.95 3.30 -8.98
C ILE A 215 7.01 2.35 -8.22
N CYS A 216 5.71 2.33 -8.52
CA CYS A 216 4.75 1.43 -7.87
C CYS A 216 5.05 -0.05 -8.14
N ILE A 217 5.42 -0.40 -9.37
CA ILE A 217 5.80 -1.77 -9.75
C ILE A 217 7.09 -2.18 -9.03
N LEU A 218 8.10 -1.32 -9.05
CA LEU A 218 9.39 -1.57 -8.39
C LEU A 218 9.19 -1.73 -6.89
N LEU A 219 8.48 -0.80 -6.26
CA LEU A 219 8.17 -0.82 -4.84
C LEU A 219 7.41 -2.10 -4.47
N ARG A 220 6.41 -2.51 -5.25
CA ARG A 220 5.71 -3.79 -5.05
C ARG A 220 6.66 -4.99 -5.02
N GLU A 221 7.57 -5.10 -5.99
CA GLU A 221 8.51 -6.24 -6.05
C GLU A 221 9.55 -6.18 -4.90
N LEU A 222 10.05 -4.98 -4.55
CA LEU A 222 10.98 -4.79 -3.42
C LEU A 222 10.34 -5.10 -2.07
N THR A 223 9.14 -4.56 -1.80
CA THR A 223 8.35 -4.86 -0.59
C THR A 223 8.09 -6.35 -0.46
N THR A 224 7.71 -7.01 -1.56
CA THR A 224 7.50 -8.48 -1.58
C THR A 224 8.80 -9.23 -1.27
N TYR A 225 9.92 -8.81 -1.85
CA TYR A 225 11.22 -9.42 -1.61
C TYR A 225 11.65 -9.29 -0.14
N PHE A 226 11.56 -8.09 0.44
CA PHE A 226 11.93 -7.88 1.83
C PHE A 226 11.03 -8.66 2.80
N ALA A 227 9.73 -8.73 2.54
CA ALA A 227 8.82 -9.58 3.31
C ALA A 227 9.21 -11.05 3.21
N ILE A 228 9.54 -11.59 2.02
CA ILE A 228 10.03 -12.98 1.88
C ILE A 228 11.32 -13.21 2.67
N ARG A 229 12.26 -12.26 2.61
CA ARG A 229 13.51 -12.33 3.38
C ARG A 229 13.23 -12.40 4.88
N ASP A 230 12.29 -11.61 5.37
CA ASP A 230 11.98 -11.53 6.79
C ASP A 230 11.12 -12.71 7.28
N ILE A 231 10.26 -13.28 6.41
CA ILE A 231 9.62 -14.57 6.65
C ILE A 231 10.67 -15.65 6.91
N ASN A 232 11.73 -15.69 6.08
CA ASN A 232 12.84 -16.64 6.22
C ASN A 232 13.68 -16.40 7.49
N ARG A 233 13.76 -15.14 7.94
CA ARG A 233 14.37 -14.75 9.24
C ARG A 233 13.47 -15.04 10.44
N GLN A 234 12.21 -15.41 10.20
CA GLN A 234 11.23 -15.82 11.22
C GLN A 234 10.78 -14.68 12.14
N LEU A 235 10.63 -13.47 11.59
CA LEU A 235 10.09 -12.33 12.32
C LEU A 235 8.67 -12.65 12.86
N PRO A 236 8.30 -12.15 14.05
CA PRO A 236 7.01 -12.45 14.65
C PRO A 236 5.84 -11.79 13.90
N ILE A 237 6.04 -10.58 13.37
CA ILE A 237 5.03 -9.81 12.66
C ILE A 237 5.64 -9.06 11.47
N ILE A 238 4.94 -9.04 10.35
CA ILE A 238 5.36 -8.32 9.14
C ILE A 238 4.16 -7.59 8.57
N HIS A 239 4.29 -6.28 8.36
CA HIS A 239 3.32 -5.48 7.64
C HIS A 239 3.86 -5.07 6.27
N LEU A 240 3.02 -5.16 5.25
CA LEU A 240 3.30 -4.65 3.92
C LEU A 240 2.09 -3.93 3.34
N ASN A 241 2.34 -2.78 2.72
CA ASN A 241 1.34 -2.03 1.98
C ASN A 241 1.65 -2.03 0.47
N TYR A 242 0.63 -2.32 -0.35
CA TYR A 242 0.72 -2.27 -1.80
C TYR A 242 -0.06 -1.08 -2.37
N LEU A 243 0.66 0.03 -2.61
CA LEU A 243 0.13 1.30 -3.13
C LEU A 243 -0.40 1.27 -4.57
N GLY A 244 -0.06 0.23 -5.31
CA GLY A 244 -0.16 0.25 -6.78
C GLY A 244 -1.59 0.30 -7.32
N TYR A 245 -2.61 -0.11 -6.54
CA TYR A 245 -4.00 0.01 -6.96
C TYR A 245 -4.50 1.44 -6.75
N ASP A 246 -4.39 1.95 -5.52
CA ASP A 246 -4.81 3.29 -5.13
C ASP A 246 -4.25 4.39 -6.04
N GLU A 247 -2.93 4.38 -6.31
CA GLU A 247 -2.28 5.35 -7.21
C GLU A 247 -2.86 5.34 -8.64
N GLN A 248 -3.35 4.20 -9.12
CA GLN A 248 -4.01 4.11 -10.43
C GLN A 248 -5.49 4.48 -10.36
N ALA A 249 -6.17 4.08 -9.28
CA ALA A 249 -7.56 4.40 -9.04
C ALA A 249 -7.78 5.92 -8.95
N HIS A 250 -6.93 6.62 -8.20
CA HIS A 250 -6.98 8.08 -8.05
C HIS A 250 -6.90 8.85 -9.37
N ARG A 251 -6.22 8.31 -10.38
CA ARG A 251 -5.99 9.02 -11.66
C ARG A 251 -6.97 8.62 -12.76
N ARG A 252 -7.30 7.35 -12.82
CA ARG A 252 -8.00 6.75 -13.96
C ARG A 252 -9.37 6.21 -13.60
N GLY A 253 -9.73 6.29 -12.33
CA GLY A 253 -10.91 5.63 -11.76
C GLY A 253 -10.57 4.23 -11.24
N PRO A 254 -11.26 3.79 -10.18
CA PRO A 254 -11.03 2.51 -9.52
C PRO A 254 -11.40 1.29 -10.36
N SER A 255 -12.28 1.46 -11.36
CA SER A 255 -12.70 0.43 -12.32
C SER A 255 -11.83 0.38 -13.59
N SER A 256 -10.78 1.22 -13.67
CA SER A 256 -9.96 1.34 -14.87
C SER A 256 -9.14 0.09 -15.16
N ARG A 257 -8.82 -0.11 -16.45
CA ARG A 257 -7.96 -1.21 -16.92
C ARG A 257 -6.60 -1.23 -16.21
N PHE A 258 -6.03 -0.05 -15.94
CA PHE A 258 -4.74 0.08 -15.26
C PHE A 258 -4.84 -0.26 -13.77
N ALA A 259 -5.89 0.19 -13.08
CA ALA A 259 -6.13 -0.18 -11.69
C ALA A 259 -6.26 -1.71 -11.53
N TYR A 260 -7.04 -2.37 -12.39
CA TYR A 260 -7.15 -3.83 -12.41
C TYR A 260 -5.87 -4.55 -12.82
N TRP A 261 -5.06 -3.95 -13.70
CA TRP A 261 -3.74 -4.49 -14.03
C TRP A 261 -2.78 -4.45 -12.83
N SER A 262 -2.79 -3.35 -12.08
CA SER A 262 -2.05 -3.23 -10.82
C SER A 262 -2.50 -4.27 -9.79
N LEU A 263 -3.81 -4.45 -9.61
CA LEU A 263 -4.38 -5.50 -8.75
C LEU A 263 -3.90 -6.89 -9.12
N LYS A 264 -3.88 -7.24 -10.42
CA LYS A 264 -3.38 -8.54 -10.88
C LYS A 264 -1.91 -8.75 -10.54
N GLY A 265 -1.11 -7.69 -10.53
CA GLY A 265 0.28 -7.74 -10.09
C GLY A 265 0.39 -7.92 -8.57
N ILE A 266 -0.47 -7.26 -7.79
CA ILE A 266 -0.56 -7.41 -6.33
C ILE A 266 -0.99 -8.84 -5.97
N ASP A 267 -2.04 -9.38 -6.60
CA ASP A 267 -2.52 -10.76 -6.42
C ASP A 267 -1.40 -11.79 -6.62
N LYS A 268 -0.55 -11.60 -7.64
CA LYS A 268 0.63 -12.44 -7.87
C LYS A 268 1.66 -12.33 -6.75
N SER A 269 1.91 -11.14 -6.22
CA SER A 269 2.85 -10.95 -5.11
C SER A 269 2.34 -11.58 -3.82
N ILE A 270 1.05 -11.42 -3.50
CA ILE A 270 0.39 -12.11 -2.38
C ILE A 270 0.51 -13.63 -2.56
N SER A 271 0.32 -14.12 -3.78
CA SER A 271 0.49 -15.53 -4.12
C SER A 271 1.92 -16.04 -3.88
N LYS A 272 2.95 -15.22 -4.12
CA LYS A 272 4.34 -15.57 -3.78
C LYS A 272 4.51 -15.67 -2.27
N LEU A 273 4.05 -14.67 -1.51
CA LEU A 273 4.15 -14.63 -0.05
C LEU A 273 3.48 -15.84 0.60
N TRP A 274 2.23 -16.11 0.22
CA TRP A 274 1.49 -17.26 0.73
C TRP A 274 2.24 -18.57 0.46
N ARG A 275 2.73 -18.81 -0.76
CA ARG A 275 3.50 -20.03 -1.07
C ARG A 275 4.78 -20.17 -0.24
N VAL A 276 5.44 -19.05 0.09
CA VAL A 276 6.63 -19.09 0.96
C VAL A 276 6.22 -19.47 2.39
N THR A 277 5.15 -18.89 2.93
CA THR A 277 4.67 -19.25 4.27
C THR A 277 4.31 -20.74 4.40
N GLN A 278 3.69 -21.33 3.37
CA GLN A 278 3.37 -22.76 3.37
C GLN A 278 4.60 -23.67 3.38
N LYS A 279 5.77 -23.17 2.97
CA LYS A 279 7.03 -23.93 2.96
C LYS A 279 7.86 -23.76 4.24
N THR A 280 7.56 -22.74 5.03
CA THR A 280 8.29 -22.46 6.28
C THR A 280 7.81 -23.41 7.37
N THR A 281 8.73 -24.16 7.98
CA THR A 281 8.40 -25.10 9.07
C THR A 281 8.67 -24.54 10.47
N SER A 282 9.40 -23.43 10.57
CA SER A 282 9.94 -22.91 11.83
C SER A 282 9.07 -21.88 12.56
N ARG A 283 8.13 -21.22 11.87
CA ARG A 283 7.12 -20.33 12.47
C ARG A 283 5.81 -20.52 11.69
N ASP A 284 4.69 -20.63 12.40
CA ASP A 284 3.37 -20.82 11.79
C ASP A 284 2.72 -19.46 11.53
N TYR A 285 2.78 -18.98 10.29
CA TYR A 285 2.28 -17.66 9.92
C TYR A 285 0.79 -17.69 9.58
N SER A 286 0.03 -16.78 10.21
CA SER A 286 -1.29 -16.36 9.74
C SER A 286 -1.14 -15.20 8.77
N ILE A 287 -1.89 -15.19 7.68
CA ILE A 287 -1.90 -14.09 6.71
C ILE A 287 -3.25 -13.41 6.76
N TRP A 288 -3.24 -12.11 7.03
CA TRP A 288 -4.41 -11.24 6.97
C TRP A 288 -4.23 -10.30 5.79
N ILE A 289 -5.26 -10.20 4.96
CA ILE A 289 -5.29 -9.36 3.78
C ILE A 289 -6.45 -8.40 3.97
N TYR A 290 -6.18 -7.11 3.90
CA TYR A 290 -7.18 -6.08 4.14
C TYR A 290 -6.90 -4.86 3.27
N SER A 291 -7.81 -3.90 3.28
CA SER A 291 -7.63 -2.58 2.69
C SER A 291 -7.89 -1.53 3.77
N ASP A 292 -7.14 -0.45 3.78
CA ASP A 292 -7.28 0.65 4.72
C ASP A 292 -8.50 1.51 4.41
N HIS A 293 -8.80 1.76 3.14
CA HIS A 293 -9.99 2.48 2.71
C HIS A 293 -10.46 2.02 1.32
N GLY A 294 -11.62 2.54 0.89
CA GLY A 294 -12.12 2.36 -0.47
C GLY A 294 -11.67 3.47 -1.42
N GLN A 295 -12.16 3.36 -2.65
CA GLN A 295 -12.13 4.39 -3.69
C GLN A 295 -13.53 4.47 -4.29
N GLU A 296 -13.90 5.67 -4.74
CA GLU A 296 -15.18 5.95 -5.37
C GLU A 296 -14.94 6.77 -6.65
N GLU A 297 -15.77 6.58 -7.66
CA GLU A 297 -15.75 7.45 -8.84
C GLU A 297 -16.34 8.81 -8.48
N VAL A 298 -15.59 9.88 -8.75
CA VAL A 298 -15.96 11.25 -8.43
C VAL A 298 -15.74 12.16 -9.62
N ASP A 299 -16.63 13.13 -9.77
CA ASP A 299 -16.46 14.23 -10.72
C ASP A 299 -15.71 15.39 -10.05
N SER A 300 -14.85 16.05 -10.82
CA SER A 300 -14.12 17.23 -10.34
C SER A 300 -15.07 18.38 -10.03
N TYR A 301 -14.98 18.93 -8.82
CA TYR A 301 -15.75 20.12 -8.41
C TYR A 301 -15.56 21.28 -9.40
N PHE A 302 -14.32 21.51 -9.84
CA PHE A 302 -14.01 22.54 -10.83
C PHE A 302 -14.68 22.27 -12.18
N SER A 303 -14.75 21.01 -12.60
CA SER A 303 -15.39 20.65 -13.88
C SER A 303 -16.90 20.87 -13.85
N ILE A 304 -17.54 20.68 -12.69
CA ILE A 304 -18.99 20.89 -12.51
C ILE A 304 -19.32 22.37 -12.32
N HIS A 305 -18.53 23.08 -11.49
CA HIS A 305 -18.88 24.42 -11.02
C HIS A 305 -18.07 25.56 -11.67
N GLY A 306 -17.03 25.24 -12.45
CA GLY A 306 -16.17 26.23 -13.11
C GLY A 306 -15.25 27.02 -12.17
N ARG A 307 -15.16 26.63 -10.89
CA ARG A 307 -14.39 27.29 -9.84
C ARG A 307 -13.84 26.27 -8.84
N SER A 308 -12.79 26.61 -8.09
CA SER A 308 -12.23 25.73 -7.07
C SER A 308 -13.11 25.65 -5.82
N VAL A 309 -12.89 24.63 -4.98
CA VAL A 309 -13.59 24.53 -3.69
C VAL A 309 -13.13 25.65 -2.77
N GLU A 310 -11.85 26.00 -2.84
CA GLU A 310 -11.22 27.08 -2.10
C GLU A 310 -11.84 28.43 -2.44
N GLU A 311 -12.06 28.74 -3.73
CA GLU A 311 -12.74 29.95 -4.18
C GLU A 311 -14.18 30.03 -3.64
N ALA A 312 -14.90 28.91 -3.71
CA ALA A 312 -16.28 28.84 -3.21
C ALA A 312 -16.36 29.06 -1.69
N ILE A 313 -15.42 28.49 -0.92
CA ILE A 313 -15.34 28.69 0.54
C ILE A 313 -14.98 30.15 0.86
N THR A 314 -13.98 30.69 0.17
CA THR A 314 -13.51 32.08 0.32
C THR A 314 -14.64 33.08 0.10
N GLU A 315 -15.43 32.90 -0.96
CA GLU A 315 -16.59 33.76 -1.24
C GLU A 315 -17.63 33.73 -0.11
N VAL A 316 -17.92 32.55 0.45
CA VAL A 316 -18.90 32.38 1.55
C VAL A 316 -18.39 33.00 2.85
N LEU A 317 -17.09 32.90 3.12
CA LEU A 317 -16.48 33.45 4.33
C LEU A 317 -16.23 34.96 4.25
N GLY A 318 -16.24 35.56 3.05
CA GLY A 318 -16.05 36.99 2.86
C GLY A 318 -14.62 37.48 3.16
N GLU A 319 -13.65 36.57 3.19
CA GLU A 319 -12.23 36.89 3.44
C GLU A 319 -11.44 36.81 2.13
N GLU A 320 -10.70 37.86 1.74
CA GLU A 320 -9.67 37.75 0.70
C GLU A 320 -8.47 36.96 1.28
N ILE A 321 -8.22 35.74 0.79
CA ILE A 321 -7.03 34.99 1.24
C ILE A 321 -5.78 35.58 0.57
N ILE A 322 -4.87 36.10 1.39
CA ILE A 322 -3.47 36.33 1.04
C ILE A 322 -2.85 34.94 0.79
N VAL A 323 -2.70 34.58 -0.48
CA VAL A 323 -1.96 33.37 -0.87
C VAL A 323 -0.47 33.70 -0.78
N ASP A 324 0.22 33.20 0.24
CA ASP A 324 1.69 33.23 0.26
C ASP A 324 2.20 32.23 -0.80
N PRO A 325 3.12 32.63 -1.70
CA PRO A 325 3.45 31.90 -2.93
C PRO A 325 4.22 30.57 -2.76
#